data_AF-A0A0L8IGV8-F1
#
_entry.id   AF-A0A0L8IGV8-F1
#
_cell.length_a   1.000
_cell.length_b   1.000
_cell.length_c   1.000
_cell.angle_alpha   90.00
_cell.angle_beta   90.00
_cell.angle_gamma   90.00
#
_symmetry.space_group_name_H-M   'P 1'
#
loop_
_entity.id
_entity.type
_entity.pdbx_description
1 polymer ?
#
loop_
_entity_poly.entity_id
_entity_poly.type
_entity_poly.pdbx_seq_one_letter_code
_entity_poly.pdbx_strand_id
1 'polypeptide(L)'
;MSNVPLELRKQLFRSPSVEGERVSDGNSALMFKLQIEHDLELSYQGLQKDLHEQRMKNLRQKAKSLAENDWQYPAIENLIGLN
;
A
#
# COMPACT_ATOMS: atom_id res chain seq x y z
N MET A 1 -0.11 31.66 -9.76
CA MET A 1 -1.08 30.57 -10.00
C MET A 1 -1.03 30.27 -11.49
N SER A 2 -0.46 29.13 -11.90
CA SER A 2 -0.25 28.81 -13.31
C SER A 2 -1.57 28.42 -13.98
N ASN A 3 -1.96 29.18 -14.99
CA ASN A 3 -3.10 28.85 -15.85
C ASN A 3 -2.73 27.62 -16.67
N VAL A 4 -3.25 26.46 -16.28
CA VAL A 4 -3.17 25.25 -17.10
C VAL A 4 -4.00 25.50 -18.37
N PRO A 5 -3.43 25.30 -19.57
CA PRO A 5 -4.16 25.53 -20.82
C PRO A 5 -5.46 24.73 -20.84
N LEU A 6 -6.57 25.40 -21.14
CA LEU A 6 -7.91 24.80 -21.19
C LEU A 6 -7.95 23.55 -22.08
N GLU A 7 -7.10 23.52 -23.10
CA GLU A 7 -6.99 22.42 -24.06
C GLU A 7 -6.38 21.16 -23.47
N LEU A 8 -5.42 21.29 -22.56
CA LEU A 8 -4.87 20.16 -21.81
C LEU A 8 -5.95 19.55 -20.91
N ARG A 9 -6.78 20.41 -20.31
CA ARG A 9 -7.90 19.96 -19.48
C ARG A 9 -8.96 19.22 -20.31
N LYS A 10 -9.30 19.73 -21.50
CA LYS A 10 -10.24 19.04 -22.40
C LYS A 10 -9.71 17.69 -22.89
N GLN A 11 -8.41 17.55 -23.12
CA GLN A 11 -7.81 16.28 -23.51
C GLN A 11 -7.83 15.24 -22.37
N LEU A 12 -7.60 15.69 -21.12
CA LEU A 12 -7.60 14.80 -19.95
C LEU A 12 -9.00 14.33 -19.53
N PHE A 13 -10.06 15.07 -19.88
CA PHE A 13 -11.45 14.79 -19.47
C PHE A 13 -12.40 14.51 -20.64
N ARG A 14 -11.88 14.16 -21.82
CA ARG A 14 -12.73 13.84 -22.97
C ARG A 14 -13.49 12.53 -22.73
N SER A 15 -14.82 12.59 -22.73
CA SER A 15 -15.69 11.41 -22.77
C SER A 15 -15.52 10.68 -24.11
N PRO A 16 -15.59 9.34 -24.17
CA PRO A 16 -15.33 8.59 -25.40
C PRO A 16 -16.26 9.06 -26.53
N SER A 17 -15.70 9.48 -27.68
CA SER A 17 -16.51 9.87 -28.83
C SER A 17 -17.21 8.65 -29.42
N VAL A 18 -18.53 8.66 -29.36
CA VAL A 18 -19.39 7.63 -29.94
C VAL A 18 -19.62 8.00 -31.39
N GLU A 19 -18.78 7.50 -32.30
CA GLU A 19 -19.15 7.21 -33.70
C GLU A 19 -17.95 6.59 -34.44
N GLY A 20 -18.11 5.35 -34.91
CA GLY A 20 -17.38 4.88 -36.09
C GLY A 20 -16.31 3.79 -35.97
N GLU A 21 -15.81 3.41 -34.79
CA GLU A 21 -14.65 2.47 -34.73
C GLU A 21 -14.65 1.53 -33.50
N ARG A 22 -15.76 0.84 -33.26
CA ARG A 22 -15.97 0.08 -32.00
C ARG A 22 -15.37 -1.34 -31.95
N VAL A 23 -14.58 -1.77 -32.94
CA VAL A 23 -14.00 -3.14 -32.93
C VAL A 23 -12.57 -3.18 -32.36
N SER A 24 -11.84 -2.06 -32.38
CA SER A 24 -10.46 -1.97 -31.85
C SER A 24 -10.39 -1.52 -30.38
N ASP A 25 -11.38 -0.74 -29.93
CA ASP A 25 -11.36 0.00 -28.66
C ASP A 25 -11.57 -0.89 -27.41
N GLY A 26 -12.34 -1.99 -27.56
CA GLY A 26 -12.61 -2.92 -26.46
C GLY A 26 -11.39 -3.70 -25.98
N ASN A 27 -10.51 -4.09 -26.90
CA ASN A 27 -9.27 -4.79 -26.56
C ASN A 27 -8.27 -3.84 -25.90
N SER A 28 -8.17 -2.59 -26.36
CA SER A 28 -7.31 -1.59 -25.73
C SER A 28 -7.77 -1.27 -24.30
N ALA A 29 -9.08 -1.06 -24.09
CA ALA A 29 -9.65 -0.82 -22.77
C ALA A 29 -9.46 -2.03 -21.82
N LEU A 30 -9.59 -3.25 -22.34
CA LEU A 30 -9.35 -4.47 -21.57
C LEU A 30 -7.86 -4.62 -21.18
N MET A 31 -6.94 -4.38 -22.11
CA MET A 31 -5.50 -4.41 -21.83
C MET A 31 -5.10 -3.34 -20.82
N PHE A 32 -5.65 -2.14 -20.93
CA PHE A 32 -5.44 -1.06 -19.96
C PHE A 32 -5.96 -1.44 -18.57
N LYS A 33 -7.14 -2.05 -18.49
CA LYS A 33 -7.69 -2.55 -17.23
C LYS A 33 -6.81 -3.64 -16.61
N LEU A 34 -6.37 -4.63 -17.40
CA LEU A 34 -5.49 -5.69 -16.92
C LEU A 34 -4.15 -5.15 -16.41
N GLN A 35 -3.61 -4.14 -17.08
CA GLN A 35 -2.40 -3.46 -16.63
C GLN A 35 -2.61 -2.78 -15.29
N ILE A 36 -3.71 -2.04 -15.12
CA ILE A 36 -4.04 -1.41 -13.82
C ILE A 36 -4.18 -2.47 -12.73
N GLU A 37 -4.91 -3.55 -12.98
CA GLU A 37 -5.10 -4.63 -12.01
C GLU A 37 -3.76 -5.25 -11.61
N HIS A 38 -2.86 -5.47 -12.57
CA HIS A 38 -1.53 -5.98 -12.30
C HIS A 38 -0.68 -5.01 -11.47
N ASP A 39 -0.65 -3.73 -11.85
CA ASP A 39 0.11 -2.69 -11.16
C ASP A 39 -0.40 -2.50 -9.72
N LEU A 40 -1.73 -2.57 -9.52
CA LEU A 40 -2.36 -2.55 -8.20
C LEU A 40 -1.96 -3.77 -7.37
N GLU A 41 -1.98 -4.97 -7.94
CA GLU A 41 -1.61 -6.19 -7.23
C GLU A 41 -0.15 -6.14 -6.78
N LEU A 42 0.78 -5.72 -7.65
CA LEU A 42 2.18 -5.53 -7.30
C LEU A 42 2.36 -4.49 -6.19
N SER A 43 1.65 -3.36 -6.29
CA SER A 43 1.69 -2.30 -5.28
C SER A 43 1.15 -2.80 -3.93
N TYR A 44 0.08 -3.59 -3.95
CA TYR A 44 -0.53 -4.16 -2.76
C TYR A 44 0.39 -5.16 -2.07
N GLN A 45 1.02 -6.05 -2.83
CA GLN A 45 2.01 -7.00 -2.30
C GLN A 45 3.22 -6.27 -1.68
N GLY A 46 3.71 -5.21 -2.34
CA GLY A 46 4.76 -4.36 -1.79
C GLY A 46 4.35 -3.73 -0.46
N LEU A 47 3.17 -3.13 -0.41
CA LEU A 47 2.62 -2.51 0.80
C LEU A 47 2.47 -3.52 1.95
N GLN A 48 1.98 -4.73 1.67
CA GLN A 48 1.86 -5.78 2.69
C GLN A 48 3.21 -6.15 3.29
N LYS A 49 4.24 -6.30 2.44
CA LYS A 49 5.59 -6.60 2.89
C LYS A 49 6.15 -5.47 3.77
N ASP A 50 6.02 -4.22 3.33
CA ASP A 50 6.51 -3.07 4.09
C ASP A 50 5.81 -2.95 5.46
N LEU A 51 4.50 -3.15 5.50
CA LEU A 51 3.73 -3.14 6.74
C LEU A 51 4.16 -4.27 7.69
N HIS A 52 4.45 -5.45 7.15
CA HIS A 52 4.99 -6.56 7.94
C HIS A 52 6.37 -6.21 8.51
N GLU A 53 7.28 -5.66 7.70
CA GLU A 53 8.61 -5.25 8.14
C GLU A 53 8.55 -4.16 9.22
N GLN A 54 7.67 -3.16 9.06
CA GLN A 54 7.41 -2.15 10.08
C GLN A 54 6.90 -2.76 11.39
N ARG A 55 5.96 -3.70 11.31
CA ARG A 55 5.45 -4.42 12.50
C ARG A 55 6.56 -5.18 13.20
N MET A 56 7.40 -5.89 12.46
CA MET A 56 8.55 -6.62 13.02
C MET A 56 9.56 -5.68 13.66
N LYS A 57 9.86 -4.55 13.04
CA LYS A 57 10.73 -3.52 13.60
C LYS A 57 10.19 -2.99 14.94
N ASN A 58 8.89 -2.68 14.98
CA ASN A 58 8.22 -2.22 16.20
C ASN A 58 8.26 -3.27 17.31
N LEU A 59 8.02 -4.55 17.00
CA LEU A 59 8.09 -5.64 17.97
C LEU A 59 9.51 -5.82 18.53
N ARG A 60 10.54 -5.78 17.68
CA ARG A 60 11.93 -5.84 18.12
C ARG A 60 12.30 -4.67 19.04
N GLN A 61 11.83 -3.47 18.72
CA GLN A 61 12.04 -2.29 19.57
C GLN A 61 11.34 -2.44 20.93
N LYS A 62 10.11 -2.96 20.95
CA LYS A 62 9.39 -3.26 22.21
C LYS A 62 10.12 -4.32 23.03
N ALA A 63 10.60 -5.39 22.42
CA ALA A 63 11.37 -6.43 23.11
C ALA A 63 12.66 -5.86 23.74
N LYS A 64 13.36 -4.98 23.02
CA LYS A 64 14.54 -4.29 23.56
C LYS A 64 14.16 -3.40 24.75
N SER A 65 13.08 -2.63 24.62
CA SER A 65 12.59 -1.77 25.71
C SER A 65 12.15 -2.57 26.94
N LEU A 66 11.56 -3.76 26.76
CA LEU A 66 11.22 -4.65 27.87
C LEU A 66 12.49 -5.13 28.57
N ALA A 67 13.50 -5.59 27.83
CA ALA A 67 14.78 -6.02 28.41
C ALA A 67 15.51 -4.90 29.18
N GLU A 68 15.47 -3.67 28.67
CA GLU A 68 16.07 -2.50 29.34
C GLU A 68 15.33 -2.10 30.64
N ASN A 69 14.04 -2.43 30.74
CA ASN A 69 13.21 -2.13 31.90
C ASN A 69 12.95 -3.34 32.80
N ASP A 70 13.54 -4.50 32.51
CA ASP A 70 13.28 -5.76 33.21
C ASP A 70 13.60 -5.65 34.71
N TRP A 71 14.66 -4.91 35.04
CA TRP A 71 15.08 -4.63 36.41
C TRP A 71 14.03 -3.89 37.26
N GLN A 72 13.05 -3.23 36.65
CA GLN A 72 12.02 -2.49 37.37
C GLN A 72 10.94 -3.40 37.95
N TYR A 73 10.85 -4.64 37.47
CA TYR A 73 9.77 -5.56 37.81
C TYR A 73 10.31 -6.80 38.53
N PRO A 74 9.48 -7.45 39.38
CA PRO A 74 9.83 -8.74 39.93
C PRO A 74 10.02 -9.77 38.81
N ALA A 75 10.97 -10.69 39.01
CA ALA A 75 11.21 -11.80 38.09
C ALA A 75 9.92 -12.59 37.84
N ILE A 76 9.72 -13.03 36.59
CA ILE A 76 8.48 -13.68 36.14
C ILE A 76 8.20 -14.95 36.95
N GLU A 77 9.25 -15.69 37.32
CA GLU A 77 9.21 -16.91 38.12
C GLU A 77 8.47 -16.68 39.45
N ASN A 78 8.78 -15.57 40.13
CA ASN A 78 8.12 -15.17 41.38
C ASN A 78 6.63 -14.84 41.16
N LEU A 79 6.27 -14.30 40.00
CA LEU A 79 4.89 -13.93 39.68
C LEU A 79 4.02 -15.15 39.34
N ILE A 80 4.63 -16.21 38.79
CA ILE A 80 3.95 -17.45 38.42
C ILE A 80 4.06 -18.55 39.51
N GLY A 81 4.62 -18.21 40.67
CA GLY A 81 4.73 -19.11 41.82
C GLY A 81 5.74 -20.25 41.63
N LEU A 82 6.68 -20.09 40.69
CA LEU A 82 7.80 -20.98 40.51
C LEU A 82 8.97 -20.39 41.31
N ASN A 83 9.19 -20.93 42.50
CA ASN A 83 10.39 -20.67 43.31
C ASN A 83 11.34 -21.87 43.21
#